data_AF-A0A358Y746-F1
#
_entry.id   AF-A0A358Y746-F1
#
_cell.length_a   1.000
_cell.length_b   1.000
_cell.length_c   1.000
_cell.angle_alpha   90.00
_cell.angle_beta   90.00
_cell.angle_gamma   90.00
#
_symmetry.space_group_name_H-M   'P 1'
#
loop_
_entity.id
_entity.type
_entity.pdbx_description
1 polymer ?
#
loop_
_entity_poly.entity_id
_entity_poly.type
_entity_poly.pdbx_seq_one_letter_code
_entity_poly.pdbx_strand_id
1 'polypeptide(L)'
;MPLIKTAKQLLGKDGQVILDMHENYPEMLEELALSKKGFLKSLKDKLFFSVKHWKKFEKNIIQIPTHIIAVVDEMKVKLIKEYSLNPEKITVISNFEKLDFAGITETDVFVFKKDTFYIAYVGGISPVRGLETVIEAISIFKKRNKKVEFILVGSGNQSYVISLMNLASQSECSDQVHFLGQKPFS
;
A
#
# COMPACT_ATOMS: atom_id res chain seq x y z
N MET A 1 -16.74 -7.18 1.31
CA MET A 1 -17.22 -7.18 2.71
C MET A 1 -18.68 -6.72 2.91
N PRO A 2 -19.13 -5.52 2.48
CA PRO A 2 -20.46 -5.00 2.84
C PRO A 2 -21.64 -5.85 2.36
N LEU A 3 -21.50 -6.50 1.21
CA LEU A 3 -22.57 -7.27 0.55
C LEU A 3 -22.68 -8.72 1.01
N ILE A 4 -21.83 -9.19 1.93
CA ILE A 4 -21.81 -10.60 2.37
C ILE A 4 -23.16 -11.02 2.94
N LYS A 5 -23.79 -10.16 3.75
CA LYS A 5 -25.11 -10.44 4.34
C LYS A 5 -26.20 -10.52 3.27
N THR A 6 -26.16 -9.63 2.29
CA THR A 6 -27.08 -9.63 1.14
C THR A 6 -26.92 -10.90 0.33
N ALA A 7 -25.68 -11.30 0.00
CA ALA A 7 -25.39 -12.53 -0.72
C ALA A 7 -25.93 -13.76 0.04
N LYS A 8 -25.72 -13.82 1.37
CA LYS A 8 -26.23 -14.95 2.17
C LYS A 8 -27.75 -14.97 2.24
N GLN A 9 -28.42 -13.81 2.28
CA GLN A 9 -29.87 -13.73 2.27
C GLN A 9 -30.46 -14.20 0.93
N LEU A 10 -29.83 -13.85 -0.19
CA LEU A 10 -30.28 -14.24 -1.53
C LEU A 10 -30.10 -15.73 -1.80
N LEU A 11 -29.00 -16.32 -1.35
CA LEU A 11 -28.67 -17.72 -1.64
C LEU A 11 -29.27 -18.72 -0.63
N GLY A 12 -29.87 -18.24 0.46
CA GLY A 12 -30.48 -19.10 1.48
C GLY A 12 -29.48 -19.97 2.27
N LYS A 13 -29.98 -21.06 2.87
CA LYS A 13 -29.17 -21.93 3.74
C LYS A 13 -28.09 -22.70 2.97
N ASP A 14 -28.43 -23.22 1.80
CA ASP A 14 -27.58 -24.10 0.98
C ASP A 14 -26.61 -23.34 0.06
N GLY A 15 -26.77 -22.02 -0.02
CA GLY A 15 -25.91 -21.12 -0.77
C GLY A 15 -24.48 -21.03 -0.26
N GLN A 16 -23.52 -21.20 -1.18
CA GLN A 16 -22.10 -20.94 -0.94
C GLN A 16 -21.77 -19.47 -1.24
N VAL A 17 -21.03 -18.84 -0.34
CA VAL A 17 -20.54 -17.46 -0.50
C VAL A 17 -19.01 -17.51 -0.45
N ILE A 18 -18.36 -17.13 -1.55
CA ILE A 18 -16.91 -16.92 -1.58
C ILE A 18 -16.66 -15.43 -1.41
N LEU A 19 -15.84 -15.08 -0.42
CA LEU A 19 -15.41 -13.70 -0.21
C LEU A 19 -14.02 -13.49 -0.80
N ASP A 20 -13.93 -12.64 -1.82
CA ASP A 20 -12.67 -12.10 -2.30
C ASP A 20 -12.29 -10.84 -1.51
N MET A 21 -11.16 -10.87 -0.82
CA MET A 21 -10.63 -9.74 -0.05
C MET A 21 -9.48 -9.09 -0.82
N HIS A 22 -9.81 -8.09 -1.63
CA HIS A 22 -8.81 -7.35 -2.42
C HIS A 22 -7.79 -6.56 -1.60
N GLU A 23 -8.11 -6.20 -0.35
CA GLU A 23 -7.28 -5.36 0.52
C GLU A 23 -7.53 -5.71 2.00
N ASN A 24 -6.53 -5.46 2.84
CA ASN A 24 -6.69 -5.51 4.30
C ASN A 24 -7.30 -4.19 4.81
N TYR A 25 -8.61 -4.04 4.59
CA TYR A 25 -9.29 -2.75 4.69
C TYR A 25 -9.20 -2.08 6.08
N PRO A 26 -9.38 -2.77 7.23
CA PRO A 26 -9.25 -2.10 8.52
C PRO A 26 -7.85 -1.55 8.81
N GLU A 27 -6.80 -2.21 8.33
CA GLU A 27 -5.39 -1.81 8.47
C GLU A 27 -5.11 -0.64 7.54
N MET A 28 -5.66 -0.66 6.31
CA MET A 28 -5.64 0.50 5.43
C MET A 28 -6.30 1.72 6.09
N LEU A 29 -7.35 1.54 6.90
CA LEU A 29 -7.95 2.64 7.66
C LEU A 29 -7.05 3.16 8.79
N GLU A 30 -6.28 2.29 9.45
CA GLU A 30 -5.26 2.69 10.43
C GLU A 30 -4.19 3.55 9.76
N GLU A 31 -3.68 3.10 8.61
CA GLU A 31 -2.74 3.84 7.78
C GLU A 31 -3.28 5.21 7.34
N LEU A 32 -4.54 5.25 6.88
CA LEU A 32 -5.20 6.50 6.51
C LEU A 32 -5.41 7.43 7.70
N ALA A 33 -5.58 6.91 8.92
CA ALA A 33 -5.72 7.72 10.13
C ALA A 33 -4.42 8.44 10.50
N LEU A 34 -3.26 7.90 10.13
CA LEU A 34 -1.95 8.53 10.34
C LEU A 34 -1.70 9.74 9.42
N SER A 35 -2.44 9.85 8.32
CA SER A 35 -2.31 10.97 7.40
C SER A 35 -2.93 12.25 7.99
N LYS A 36 -2.18 13.38 7.94
CA LYS A 36 -2.70 14.70 8.36
C LYS A 36 -3.93 15.08 7.52
N LYS A 37 -5.01 15.46 8.19
CA LYS A 37 -6.30 15.81 7.57
C LYS A 37 -6.88 17.08 8.17
N GLY A 38 -7.62 17.83 7.36
CA GLY A 38 -8.41 18.96 7.84
C GLY A 38 -9.54 18.53 8.78
N PHE A 39 -10.00 19.45 9.64
CA PHE A 39 -10.98 19.19 10.69
C PHE A 39 -12.26 18.48 10.21
N LEU A 40 -12.88 18.97 9.14
CA LEU A 40 -14.11 18.38 8.58
C LEU A 40 -13.92 16.95 8.07
N LYS A 41 -12.76 16.65 7.49
CA LYS A 41 -12.41 15.31 7.00
C LYS A 41 -12.16 14.36 8.18
N SER A 42 -11.46 14.83 9.21
CA SER A 42 -11.26 14.08 10.46
C SER A 42 -12.58 13.72 11.15
N LEU A 43 -13.54 14.64 11.17
CA LEU A 43 -14.86 14.39 11.77
C LEU A 43 -15.68 13.34 10.99
N LYS A 44 -15.69 13.43 9.65
CA LYS A 44 -16.33 12.42 8.78
C LYS A 44 -15.66 11.05 8.94
N ASP A 45 -14.33 11.01 9.01
CA ASP A 45 -13.59 9.76 9.18
C ASP A 45 -13.86 9.11 10.53
N LYS A 46 -13.97 9.90 11.60
CA LYS A 46 -14.35 9.38 12.92
C LYS A 46 -15.75 8.75 12.93
N LEU A 47 -16.68 9.30 12.15
CA LEU A 47 -18.07 8.81 12.05
C LEU A 47 -18.19 7.56 11.16
N PHE A 48 -17.58 7.56 9.97
CA PHE A 48 -17.78 6.52 8.95
C PHE A 48 -16.61 5.54 8.79
N PHE A 49 -15.41 5.92 9.23
CA PHE A 49 -14.15 5.18 9.01
C PHE A 49 -13.42 4.88 10.32
N SER A 50 -14.16 4.77 11.43
CA SER A 50 -13.59 4.32 12.70
C SER A 50 -13.05 2.89 12.56
N VAL A 51 -11.73 2.74 12.70
CA VAL A 51 -11.00 1.46 12.69
C VAL A 51 -11.67 0.45 13.62
N LYS A 52 -12.02 0.88 14.84
CA LYS A 52 -12.67 0.00 15.82
C LYS A 52 -14.03 -0.53 15.33
N HIS A 53 -14.83 0.32 14.69
CA HIS A 53 -16.11 -0.11 14.12
C HIS A 53 -15.90 -1.07 12.95
N TRP A 54 -14.91 -0.80 12.09
CA TRP A 54 -14.58 -1.66 10.96
C TRP A 54 -13.99 -3.01 11.37
N LYS A 55 -13.09 -3.08 12.35
CA LYS A 55 -12.60 -4.35 12.92
C LYS A 55 -13.73 -5.16 13.56
N LYS A 56 -14.65 -4.51 14.29
CA LYS A 56 -15.84 -5.18 14.83
C LYS A 56 -16.76 -5.68 13.72
N PHE A 57 -16.96 -4.88 12.67
CA PHE A 57 -17.77 -5.26 11.53
C PHE A 57 -17.15 -6.46 10.80
N GLU A 58 -15.87 -6.39 10.46
CA GLU A 58 -15.07 -7.46 9.85
C GLU A 58 -15.20 -8.76 10.65
N LYS A 59 -14.93 -8.72 11.97
CA LYS A 59 -15.08 -9.88 12.87
C LYS A 59 -16.45 -10.56 12.76
N ASN A 60 -17.52 -9.80 12.62
CA ASN A 60 -18.88 -10.33 12.56
C ASN A 60 -19.21 -10.92 11.18
N ILE A 61 -18.74 -10.30 10.10
CA ILE A 61 -19.10 -10.72 8.73
C ILE A 61 -18.20 -11.81 8.18
N ILE A 62 -16.95 -11.90 8.65
CA ILE A 62 -15.92 -12.81 8.11
C ILE A 62 -16.23 -14.29 8.41
N GLN A 63 -17.13 -14.55 9.37
CA GLN A 63 -17.60 -15.89 9.69
C GLN A 63 -18.60 -16.44 8.65
N ILE A 64 -19.29 -15.56 7.91
CA ILE A 64 -20.42 -15.92 7.03
C ILE A 64 -20.02 -16.65 5.74
N PRO A 65 -18.96 -16.25 5.00
CA PRO A 65 -18.57 -16.92 3.76
C PRO A 65 -18.31 -18.42 3.99
N THR A 66 -18.49 -19.25 2.97
CA THR A 66 -18.00 -20.64 2.99
C THR A 66 -16.50 -20.70 2.71
N HIS A 67 -15.97 -19.78 1.91
CA HIS A 67 -14.54 -19.69 1.60
C HIS A 67 -14.10 -18.23 1.50
N ILE A 68 -12.81 -17.97 1.75
CA ILE A 68 -12.20 -16.64 1.71
C ILE A 68 -10.95 -16.70 0.83
N ILE A 69 -10.82 -15.74 -0.06
CA ILE A 69 -9.60 -15.47 -0.83
C ILE A 69 -8.92 -14.27 -0.18
N ALA A 70 -7.69 -14.46 0.28
CA ALA A 70 -6.82 -13.40 0.80
C ALA A 70 -5.70 -13.12 -0.20
N VAL A 71 -5.19 -11.89 -0.24
CA VAL A 71 -4.17 -11.48 -1.21
C VAL A 71 -2.73 -11.80 -0.77
N VAL A 72 -2.49 -11.97 0.53
CA VAL A 72 -1.16 -12.25 1.10
C VAL A 72 -1.24 -13.15 2.34
N ASP A 73 -0.15 -13.84 2.68
CA ASP A 73 -0.09 -14.76 3.82
C ASP A 73 -0.28 -14.04 5.16
N GLU A 74 0.24 -12.82 5.32
CA GLU A 74 0.08 -12.02 6.53
C GLU A 74 -1.39 -11.76 6.84
N MET A 75 -2.18 -11.51 5.78
CA MET A 75 -3.62 -11.33 5.90
C MET A 75 -4.30 -12.62 6.36
N LYS A 76 -3.94 -13.78 5.78
CA LYS A 76 -4.43 -15.08 6.24
C LYS A 76 -4.09 -15.32 7.72
N VAL A 77 -2.85 -15.05 8.12
CA VAL A 77 -2.39 -15.19 9.52
C VAL A 77 -3.17 -14.28 10.46
N LYS A 78 -3.41 -13.01 10.08
CA LYS A 78 -4.26 -12.07 10.84
C LYS A 78 -5.66 -12.65 11.02
N LEU A 79 -6.30 -13.08 9.94
CA LEU A 79 -7.67 -13.59 9.97
C LEU A 79 -7.80 -14.83 10.89
N ILE A 80 -6.80 -15.71 10.89
CA ILE A 80 -6.74 -16.88 11.79
C ILE A 80 -6.57 -16.41 13.25
N LYS A 81 -5.60 -15.53 13.52
CA LYS A 81 -5.25 -15.12 14.89
C LYS A 81 -6.32 -14.22 15.53
N GLU A 82 -6.83 -13.23 14.82
CA GLU A 82 -7.74 -12.22 15.36
C GLU A 82 -9.19 -12.68 15.37
N TYR A 83 -9.58 -13.52 14.40
CA TYR A 83 -10.98 -13.93 14.21
C TYR A 83 -11.20 -15.44 14.32
N SER A 84 -10.16 -16.20 14.70
CA SER A 84 -10.24 -17.64 14.97
C SER A 84 -10.83 -18.44 13.80
N LEU A 85 -10.52 -18.03 12.56
CA LEU A 85 -10.98 -18.73 11.36
C LEU A 85 -10.21 -20.03 11.14
N ASN A 86 -10.91 -21.05 10.63
CA ASN A 86 -10.26 -22.28 10.16
C ASN A 86 -9.30 -21.92 8.99
N PRO A 87 -7.99 -22.26 9.09
CA PRO A 87 -7.03 -22.02 8.02
C PRO A 87 -7.42 -22.62 6.65
N GLU A 88 -8.17 -23.72 6.64
CA GLU A 88 -8.65 -24.39 5.41
C GLU A 88 -9.71 -23.58 4.66
N LYS A 89 -10.38 -22.64 5.36
CA LYS A 89 -11.36 -21.72 4.76
C LYS A 89 -10.71 -20.60 3.95
N ILE A 90 -9.39 -20.44 4.06
CA ILE A 90 -8.67 -19.28 3.54
C ILE A 90 -7.62 -19.75 2.53
N THR A 91 -7.81 -19.37 1.27
CA THR A 91 -6.80 -19.53 0.22
C THR A 91 -6.12 -18.19 -0.03
N VAL A 92 -4.80 -18.20 -0.15
CA VAL A 92 -4.05 -17.01 -0.57
C VAL A 92 -3.92 -17.05 -2.10
N ILE A 93 -4.42 -16.02 -2.76
CA ILE A 93 -4.25 -15.78 -4.19
C ILE A 93 -3.76 -14.35 -4.32
N SER A 94 -2.47 -14.18 -4.60
CA SER A 94 -1.89 -12.86 -4.74
C SER A 94 -2.41 -12.15 -5.98
N ASN A 95 -2.56 -10.83 -5.87
CA ASN A 95 -2.80 -9.99 -7.04
C ASN A 95 -1.57 -10.10 -7.96
N PHE A 96 -1.80 -10.49 -9.20
CA PHE A 96 -0.79 -10.50 -10.23
C PHE A 96 -1.01 -9.34 -11.18
N GLU A 97 0.08 -8.67 -11.53
CA GLU A 97 0.06 -7.72 -12.61
C GLU A 97 0.01 -8.45 -13.96
N LYS A 98 -0.67 -7.87 -14.95
CA LYS A 98 -0.78 -8.47 -16.29
C LYS A 98 0.60 -8.56 -16.94
N LEU A 99 0.94 -9.68 -17.56
CA LEU A 99 2.27 -9.89 -18.17
C LEU A 99 2.53 -9.05 -19.43
N ASP A 100 1.54 -8.33 -19.96
CA ASP A 100 1.65 -7.49 -21.17
C ASP A 100 2.50 -6.22 -20.97
N PHE A 101 3.52 -6.25 -20.10
CA PHE A 101 4.47 -5.14 -19.86
C PHE A 101 5.53 -4.97 -20.96
N ALA A 102 5.32 -5.56 -22.14
CA ALA A 102 6.33 -5.63 -23.19
C ALA A 102 6.03 -4.65 -24.34
N GLY A 103 5.97 -3.37 -24.00
CA GLY A 103 6.05 -2.25 -24.93
C GLY A 103 7.08 -1.24 -24.42
N ILE A 104 8.35 -1.64 -24.28
CA ILE A 104 9.41 -0.71 -23.86
C ILE A 104 9.60 0.30 -24.99
N THR A 105 8.99 1.48 -24.88
CA THR A 105 9.40 2.64 -25.67
C THR A 105 10.46 3.39 -24.89
N GLU A 106 11.67 3.50 -25.45
CA GLU A 106 12.82 4.22 -24.88
C GLU A 106 12.59 5.75 -24.87
N THR A 107 11.59 6.23 -24.12
CA THR A 107 11.25 7.66 -24.10
C THR A 107 11.74 8.38 -22.84
N ASP A 108 12.34 7.68 -21.88
CA ASP A 108 12.77 8.30 -20.63
C ASP A 108 14.24 8.74 -20.63
N VAL A 109 14.45 9.98 -20.18
CA VAL A 109 15.71 10.73 -20.26
C VAL A 109 16.66 10.41 -19.09
N PHE A 110 16.26 9.56 -18.15
CA PHE A 110 17.09 9.25 -16.99
C PHE A 110 18.26 8.35 -17.38
N VAL A 111 19.49 8.85 -17.19
CA VAL A 111 20.71 8.14 -17.56
C VAL A 111 21.28 7.41 -16.34
N PHE A 112 21.29 6.08 -16.40
CA PHE A 112 21.94 5.25 -15.39
C PHE A 112 23.46 5.26 -15.56
N LYS A 113 24.18 5.46 -14.45
CA LYS A 113 25.64 5.45 -14.41
C LYS A 113 26.13 4.03 -14.14
N LYS A 114 27.09 3.58 -14.95
CA LYS A 114 27.89 2.38 -14.69
C LYS A 114 28.63 2.61 -13.36
N ASP A 115 28.49 1.69 -12.40
CA ASP A 115 29.05 1.76 -11.03
C ASP A 115 28.28 2.56 -9.96
N THR A 116 27.01 2.90 -10.22
CA THR A 116 26.08 3.39 -9.18
C THR A 116 25.05 2.32 -8.84
N PHE A 117 24.80 2.10 -7.55
CA PHE A 117 23.68 1.26 -7.09
C PHE A 117 22.41 2.10 -7.00
N TYR A 118 21.33 1.66 -7.63
CA TYR A 118 20.07 2.38 -7.66
C TYR A 118 19.03 1.69 -6.79
N ILE A 119 18.44 2.44 -5.87
CA ILE A 119 17.20 2.07 -5.19
C ILE A 119 16.07 2.71 -5.97
N ALA A 120 15.06 1.96 -6.36
CA ALA A 120 13.90 2.49 -7.08
C ALA A 120 12.61 2.25 -6.30
N TYR A 121 11.79 3.29 -6.20
CA TYR A 121 10.41 3.22 -5.74
C TYR A 121 9.49 3.62 -6.89
N VAL A 122 8.51 2.77 -7.19
CA VAL A 122 7.50 3.02 -8.22
C VAL A 122 6.13 2.88 -7.58
N GLY A 123 5.34 3.97 -7.59
CA GLY A 123 3.97 3.95 -7.07
C GLY A 123 3.53 5.27 -6.45
N GLY A 124 2.36 5.25 -5.81
CA GLY A 124 1.82 6.43 -5.13
C GLY A 124 2.72 6.90 -3.99
N ILE A 125 3.13 8.17 -3.98
CA ILE A 125 4.00 8.77 -2.97
C ILE A 125 3.15 9.24 -1.79
N SER A 126 3.25 8.56 -0.65
CA SER A 126 2.50 8.88 0.57
C SER A 126 3.28 8.53 1.85
N PRO A 127 2.92 9.11 3.02
CA PRO A 127 3.63 8.89 4.29
C PRO A 127 3.77 7.42 4.70
N VAL A 128 2.76 6.62 4.38
CA VAL A 128 2.72 5.19 4.77
C VAL A 128 3.71 4.33 3.98
N ARG A 129 4.38 4.90 2.97
CA ARG A 129 5.38 4.22 2.15
C ARG A 129 6.78 4.30 2.72
N GLY A 130 6.99 5.05 3.81
CA GLY A 130 8.28 5.11 4.53
C GLY A 130 9.44 5.60 3.66
N LEU A 131 9.17 6.53 2.74
CA LEU A 131 10.17 7.01 1.78
C LEU A 131 11.24 7.87 2.45
N GLU A 132 10.90 8.46 3.60
CA GLU A 132 11.81 9.17 4.51
C GLU A 132 12.96 8.27 4.93
N THR A 133 12.68 7.02 5.32
CA THR A 133 13.69 6.04 5.74
C THR A 133 14.70 5.76 4.64
N VAL A 134 14.26 5.74 3.38
CA VAL A 134 15.17 5.55 2.25
C VAL A 134 16.06 6.77 2.08
N ILE A 135 15.52 7.99 2.17
CA ILE A 135 16.29 9.25 2.07
C ILE A 135 17.34 9.34 3.20
N GLU A 136 16.96 8.99 4.43
CA GLU A 136 17.87 8.91 5.57
C GLU A 136 19.01 7.90 5.32
N ALA A 137 18.68 6.73 4.76
CA ALA A 137 19.67 5.74 4.38
C ALA A 137 20.62 6.24 3.28
N ILE A 138 20.13 6.98 2.29
CA ILE A 138 20.98 7.63 1.27
C ILE A 138 21.98 8.59 1.91
N SER A 139 21.57 9.40 2.88
CA SER A 139 22.49 10.27 3.62
C SER A 139 23.60 9.49 4.33
N ILE A 140 23.27 8.34 4.93
CA ILE A 140 24.26 7.44 5.55
C ILE A 140 25.22 6.87 4.50
N PHE A 141 24.72 6.43 3.35
CA PHE A 141 25.55 5.92 2.26
C PHE A 141 26.48 6.99 1.69
N LYS A 142 25.98 8.22 1.54
CA LYS A 142 26.77 9.38 1.12
C LYS A 142 27.94 9.64 2.07
N LYS A 143 27.68 9.69 3.38
CA LYS A 143 28.70 9.86 4.42
C LYS A 143 29.76 8.75 4.43
N ARG A 144 29.40 7.56 3.92
CA ARG A 144 30.30 6.41 3.76
C ARG A 144 30.95 6.32 2.36
N ASN A 145 30.85 7.37 1.54
CA ASN A 145 31.36 7.44 0.18
C ASN A 145 30.86 6.27 -0.71
N LYS A 146 29.60 5.85 -0.52
CA LYS A 146 28.97 4.83 -1.37
C LYS A 146 28.19 5.52 -2.49
N LYS A 147 28.36 5.03 -3.72
CA LYS A 147 27.61 5.46 -4.90
C LYS A 147 26.23 4.80 -4.90
N VAL A 148 25.33 5.32 -4.09
CA VAL A 148 23.93 4.88 -4.02
C VAL A 148 23.04 6.07 -4.38
N GLU A 149 22.13 5.88 -5.32
CA GLU A 149 21.14 6.88 -5.72
C GLU A 149 19.72 6.30 -5.53
N PHE A 150 18.79 7.14 -5.11
CA PHE A 150 17.38 6.79 -4.92
C PHE A 150 16.53 7.43 -6.01
N ILE A 151 15.69 6.63 -6.67
CA ILE A 151 14.78 7.06 -7.74
C ILE A 151 13.35 6.87 -7.25
N LEU A 152 12.56 7.95 -7.33
CA LEU A 152 11.15 8.00 -7.00
C LEU A 152 10.35 8.25 -8.28
N VAL A 153 9.56 7.25 -8.69
CA VAL A 153 8.64 7.32 -9.83
C VAL A 153 7.21 7.22 -9.32
N GLY A 154 6.39 8.21 -9.67
CA GLY A 154 4.98 8.27 -9.30
C GLY A 154 4.53 9.66 -8.88
N SER A 155 3.30 9.72 -8.38
CA SER A 155 2.65 10.95 -7.93
C SER A 155 2.14 10.81 -6.51
N GLY A 156 2.00 11.93 -5.81
CA GLY A 156 1.58 11.99 -4.43
C GLY A 156 1.06 13.36 -4.06
N ASN A 157 0.65 13.51 -2.80
CA ASN A 157 0.27 14.83 -2.30
C ASN A 157 1.46 15.79 -2.42
N GLN A 158 1.28 16.94 -3.08
CA GLN A 158 2.36 17.89 -3.35
C GLN A 158 3.08 18.36 -2.09
N SER A 159 2.36 18.62 -1.00
CA SER A 159 2.98 19.04 0.27
C SER A 159 3.89 17.96 0.86
N TYR A 160 3.52 16.68 0.70
CA TYR A 160 4.32 15.57 1.16
C TYR A 160 5.55 15.34 0.25
N VAL A 161 5.40 15.41 -1.07
CA VAL A 161 6.54 15.37 -2.01
C VAL A 161 7.55 16.47 -1.70
N ILE A 162 7.09 17.71 -1.47
CA ILE A 162 7.94 18.83 -1.05
C ILE A 162 8.66 18.53 0.28
N SER A 163 7.97 17.89 1.23
CA SER A 163 8.59 17.51 2.50
C SER A 163 9.73 16.51 2.33
N LEU A 164 9.62 15.57 1.38
CA LEU A 164 10.70 14.63 1.04
C LEU A 164 11.88 15.33 0.37
N MET A 165 11.63 16.29 -0.54
CA MET A 165 12.68 17.10 -1.15
C MET A 165 13.43 17.93 -0.11
N ASN A 166 12.70 18.52 0.85
CA ASN A 166 13.29 19.26 1.96
C ASN A 166 14.12 18.34 2.87
N LEU A 167 13.64 17.12 3.15
CA LEU A 167 14.38 16.13 3.93
C LEU A 167 15.70 15.75 3.24
N ALA A 168 15.69 15.52 1.93
CA ALA A 168 16.90 15.23 1.15
C ALA A 168 17.90 16.40 1.20
N SER A 169 17.41 17.64 1.12
CA SER A 169 18.22 18.85 1.23
C SER A 169 18.86 19.00 2.60
N GLN A 170 18.07 18.85 3.67
CA GLN A 170 18.54 18.90 5.06
C GLN A 170 19.53 17.77 5.38
N SER A 171 19.35 16.62 4.73
CA SER A 171 20.24 15.46 4.88
C SER A 171 21.46 15.51 3.95
N GLU A 172 21.64 16.62 3.23
CA GLU A 172 22.72 16.89 2.28
C GLU A 172 22.85 15.82 1.18
N CYS A 173 21.74 15.20 0.76
CA CYS A 173 21.74 14.11 -0.23
C CYS A 173 20.81 14.36 -1.44
N SER A 174 20.35 15.59 -1.67
CA SER A 174 19.49 15.96 -2.81
C SER A 174 20.05 15.57 -4.18
N ASP A 175 21.37 15.56 -4.34
CA ASP A 175 22.07 15.14 -5.56
C ASP A 175 22.01 13.63 -5.83
N GLN A 176 21.57 12.84 -4.84
CA GLN A 176 21.42 11.39 -4.92
C GLN A 176 19.96 10.94 -4.78
N VAL A 177 18.98 11.85 -4.75
CA VAL A 177 17.55 11.55 -4.66
C VAL A 177 16.82 12.18 -5.83
N HIS A 178 16.27 11.34 -6.71
CA HIS A 178 15.67 11.74 -7.98
C HIS A 178 14.16 11.58 -7.95
N PHE A 179 13.43 12.68 -8.10
CA PHE A 179 11.97 12.69 -8.24
C PHE A 179 11.61 12.77 -9.72
N LEU A 180 11.21 11.66 -10.33
CA LEU A 180 10.95 11.57 -11.78
C LEU A 180 9.48 11.82 -12.15
N GLY A 181 8.61 11.98 -11.16
CA GLY A 181 7.17 12.16 -11.35
C GLY A 181 6.48 10.90 -11.88
N GLN A 182 5.21 11.04 -12.24
CA GLN A 182 4.42 9.95 -12.81
C GLN A 182 4.86 9.67 -14.25
N LYS A 183 5.00 8.38 -14.58
CA LYS A 183 5.28 7.90 -15.94
C LYS A 183 4.03 7.23 -16.52
N PRO A 184 3.83 7.27 -17.85
CA PRO A 184 2.71 6.60 -18.49
C PRO A 184 2.77 5.08 -18.24
N PHE A 185 1.58 4.49 -18.14
CA PHE A 185 1.39 3.05 -18.09
C PHE A 185 0.96 2.64 -19.51
N SER A 186 1.93 2.23 -20.33
CA SER A 186 1.73 1.82 -21.74
C SER A 186 1.88 0.32 -21.89
#